data_AF-A0A090YTY4-F1
#
_entry.id   AF-A0A090YTY4-F1
#
_cell.length_a   1.000
_cell.length_b   1.000
_cell.length_c   1.000
_cell.angle_alpha   90.00
_cell.angle_beta   90.00
_cell.angle_gamma   90.00
#
_symmetry.space_group_name_H-M   'P 1'
#
loop_
_entity.id
_entity.type
_entity.pdbx_description
1 polymer ?
#
loop_
_entity_poly.entity_id
_entity_poly.type
_entity_poly.pdbx_seq_one_letter_code
_entity_poly.pdbx_strand_id
1 'polypeptide(L)'
;MQLLIRPRKRITVLFSKYITVLFTILFIVFAGTLTAMIVGGIVMDGTKTELTLGIVLKSILYQLLSPFFFATLAFFLANVFRKSVLPLIILLFLFFLQSAITMVLMMFAKGVVKFVVFFHLNLSAYDSNKLVSGGAEPPFTEFTFTTSLLLVVAYFAVLLVASSVLFQKRDVL
;
A
#
# COMPACT_ATOMS: atom_id res chain seq x y z
N MET A 1 7.66 -27.76 -30.69
CA MET A 1 6.28 -27.22 -30.79
C MET A 1 6.05 -26.11 -29.75
N GLN A 2 6.79 -25.00 -29.80
CA GLN A 2 6.56 -23.82 -28.94
C GLN A 2 6.50 -22.51 -29.75
N LEU A 3 6.31 -22.64 -31.07
CA LEU A 3 6.52 -21.56 -32.05
C LEU A 3 5.24 -20.79 -32.44
N LEU A 4 4.15 -20.87 -31.66
CA LEU A 4 2.90 -20.15 -31.96
C LEU A 4 2.23 -19.49 -30.74
N ILE A 5 3.00 -19.18 -29.68
CA ILE A 5 2.49 -18.24 -28.67
C ILE A 5 2.69 -16.84 -29.23
N ARG A 6 1.60 -16.28 -29.75
CA ARG A 6 1.45 -14.86 -30.12
C ARG A 6 2.18 -14.01 -29.06
N PRO A 7 3.04 -13.05 -29.41
CA PRO A 7 3.68 -12.20 -28.42
C PRO A 7 2.58 -11.51 -27.63
N ARG A 8 2.34 -11.97 -26.40
CA ARG A 8 1.38 -11.34 -25.49
C ARG A 8 1.83 -9.89 -25.38
N LYS A 9 0.93 -8.93 -25.59
CA LYS A 9 1.25 -7.50 -25.53
C LYS A 9 2.07 -7.27 -24.26
N ARG A 10 3.28 -6.71 -24.37
CA ARG A 10 4.27 -6.70 -23.27
C ARG A 10 3.74 -6.01 -22.01
N ILE A 11 2.86 -5.02 -22.21
CA ILE A 11 2.07 -4.37 -21.17
C ILE A 11 1.24 -5.39 -20.37
N THR A 12 0.61 -6.37 -21.02
CA THR A 12 -0.15 -7.45 -20.36
C THR A 12 0.75 -8.28 -19.44
N VAL A 13 2.01 -8.52 -19.81
CA VAL A 13 2.97 -9.22 -18.94
C VAL A 13 3.32 -8.36 -17.73
N LEU A 14 3.59 -7.07 -17.96
CA LEU A 14 3.90 -6.11 -16.91
C LEU A 14 2.77 -6.02 -15.87
N PHE A 15 1.52 -5.84 -16.32
CA PHE A 15 0.35 -5.81 -15.45
C PHE A 15 0.04 -7.16 -14.81
N SER A 16 0.29 -8.29 -15.48
CA SER A 16 0.13 -9.62 -14.86
C SER A 16 1.05 -9.76 -13.65
N LYS A 17 2.32 -9.34 -13.75
CA LYS A 17 3.26 -9.36 -12.62
C LYS A 17 2.78 -8.48 -11.47
N TYR A 18 2.31 -7.27 -11.77
CA TYR A 18 1.76 -6.36 -10.78
C TYR A 18 0.55 -6.97 -10.05
N ILE A 19 -0.40 -7.52 -10.79
CA ILE A 19 -1.59 -8.18 -10.23
C ILE A 19 -1.19 -9.39 -9.36
N THR A 20 -0.22 -10.20 -9.79
CA THR A 20 0.30 -11.30 -8.98
C THR A 20 0.85 -10.80 -7.65
N VAL A 21 1.60 -9.70 -7.62
CA VAL A 21 2.12 -9.10 -6.37
C VAL A 21 0.97 -8.64 -5.46
N LEU A 22 -0.06 -8.00 -6.01
CA LEU A 22 -1.23 -7.58 -5.23
C LEU A 22 -1.96 -8.78 -4.61
N PHE A 23 -2.14 -9.86 -5.37
CA PHE A 23 -2.75 -11.10 -4.84
C PHE A 23 -1.87 -11.74 -3.76
N THR A 24 -0.55 -11.75 -3.93
CA THR A 24 0.37 -12.24 -2.90
C THR A 24 0.23 -11.43 -1.61
N ILE A 25 0.09 -10.10 -1.70
CA ILE A 25 -0.14 -9.24 -0.53
C ILE A 25 -1.47 -9.59 0.14
N LEU A 26 -2.55 -9.71 -0.63
CA LEU A 26 -3.86 -10.11 -0.09
C LEU A 26 -3.78 -11.46 0.63
N PHE A 27 -3.09 -12.43 0.04
CA PHE A 27 -2.90 -13.74 0.65
C PHE A 27 -2.10 -13.67 1.95
N ILE A 28 -0.99 -12.92 1.98
CA ILE A 28 -0.17 -12.74 3.20
C ILE A 28 -0.96 -12.05 4.30
N VAL A 29 -1.70 -10.99 3.97
CA VAL A 29 -2.53 -10.25 4.94
C VAL A 29 -3.63 -11.17 5.48
N PHE A 30 -4.33 -11.90 4.61
CA PHE A 30 -5.36 -12.84 5.03
C PHE A 30 -4.81 -13.95 5.93
N ALA A 31 -3.71 -14.59 5.54
CA ALA A 31 -3.07 -15.65 6.32
C ALA A 31 -2.55 -15.12 7.67
N GLY A 32 -1.95 -13.91 7.67
CA GLY A 32 -1.49 -13.24 8.88
C GLY A 32 -2.63 -12.92 9.84
N THR A 33 -3.73 -12.37 9.33
CA THR A 33 -4.95 -12.13 10.12
C THR A 33 -5.51 -13.43 10.70
N LEU A 34 -5.66 -14.47 9.88
CA LEU A 34 -6.20 -15.75 10.36
C LEU A 34 -5.34 -16.32 11.49
N THR A 35 -4.02 -16.26 11.34
CA THR A 35 -3.07 -16.67 12.37
C THR A 35 -3.23 -15.82 13.63
N ALA A 36 -3.31 -14.50 13.50
CA ALA A 36 -3.47 -13.58 14.63
C ALA A 36 -4.81 -13.80 15.37
N MET A 37 -5.88 -14.12 14.65
CA MET A 37 -7.18 -14.45 15.25
C MET A 37 -7.14 -15.75 16.05
N ILE A 38 -6.49 -16.80 15.53
CA ILE A 38 -6.34 -18.07 16.23
C ILE A 38 -5.51 -17.89 17.50
N VAL A 39 -4.34 -17.25 17.38
CA VAL A 39 -3.44 -17.01 18.52
C VAL A 39 -4.11 -16.10 19.54
N GLY A 40 -4.72 -14.99 19.09
CA GLY A 40 -5.44 -14.06 19.96
C GLY A 40 -6.60 -14.74 20.69
N GLY A 41 -7.38 -15.57 20.00
CA GLY A 41 -8.49 -16.31 20.60
C GLY A 41 -8.04 -17.27 21.71
N ILE A 42 -6.89 -17.94 21.53
CA ILE A 42 -6.32 -18.87 22.51
C ILE A 42 -5.70 -18.12 23.70
N VAL A 43 -4.92 -17.07 23.44
CA VAL A 43 -4.12 -16.38 24.46
C VAL A 43 -4.95 -15.40 25.30
N MET A 44 -5.93 -14.72 24.69
CA MET A 44 -6.62 -13.57 25.28
C MET A 44 -8.05 -13.89 25.78
N ASP A 45 -8.43 -15.16 25.86
CA ASP A 45 -9.80 -15.57 26.24
C ASP A 45 -10.83 -14.87 25.32
N GLY A 46 -10.84 -15.28 24.04
CA GLY A 46 -11.57 -14.62 22.94
C GLY A 46 -13.08 -14.42 23.17
N THR A 47 -13.66 -15.02 24.20
CA THR A 47 -15.03 -14.84 24.66
C THR A 47 -15.32 -13.47 25.31
N LYS A 48 -14.30 -12.72 25.73
CA LYS A 48 -14.46 -11.42 26.40
C LYS A 48 -14.14 -10.20 25.53
N THR A 49 -13.96 -10.42 24.23
CA THR A 49 -13.53 -9.35 23.32
C THR A 49 -14.70 -8.62 22.66
N GLU A 50 -14.61 -7.30 22.58
CA GLU A 50 -15.50 -6.47 21.77
C GLU A 50 -15.13 -6.50 20.27
N LEU A 51 -14.00 -7.15 19.91
CA LEU A 51 -13.55 -7.32 18.54
C LEU A 51 -14.42 -8.33 17.80
N THR A 52 -15.32 -7.82 16.96
CA THR A 52 -16.10 -8.65 16.03
C THR A 52 -15.35 -8.89 14.73
N LEU A 53 -15.74 -9.95 14.00
CA LEU A 53 -15.25 -10.22 12.64
C LEU A 53 -15.42 -9.01 11.71
N GLY A 54 -16.52 -8.27 11.85
CA GLY A 54 -16.78 -7.07 11.05
C GLY A 54 -15.77 -5.96 11.31
N ILE A 55 -15.37 -5.75 12.57
CA ILE A 55 -14.34 -4.79 12.95
C ILE A 55 -12.99 -5.21 12.36
N VAL A 56 -12.61 -6.48 12.50
CA VAL A 56 -11.35 -7.01 11.96
C VAL A 56 -11.28 -6.83 10.44
N LEU A 57 -12.33 -7.21 9.71
CA LEU A 57 -12.38 -7.06 8.26
C LEU A 57 -12.32 -5.60 7.82
N LYS A 58 -13.02 -4.70 8.52
CA LYS A 58 -12.98 -3.26 8.24
C LYS A 58 -11.59 -2.67 8.46
N SER A 59 -10.93 -3.02 9.57
CA SER A 59 -9.55 -2.61 9.87
C SER A 59 -8.57 -3.09 8.80
N ILE A 60 -8.68 -4.33 8.35
CA ILE A 60 -7.85 -4.87 7.26
C ILE A 60 -8.06 -4.08 5.98
N LEU A 61 -9.31 -3.82 5.60
CA LEU A 61 -9.63 -3.09 4.37
C LEU A 61 -8.98 -1.71 4.35
N TYR A 62 -8.98 -1.00 5.48
CA TYR A 62 -8.32 0.30 5.60
C TYR A 62 -6.80 0.21 5.61
N GLN A 63 -6.23 -0.82 6.22
CA GLN A 63 -4.78 -1.01 6.30
C GLN A 63 -4.17 -1.54 5.00
N LEU A 64 -4.96 -2.17 4.12
CA LEU A 64 -4.51 -2.69 2.82
C LEU A 64 -3.97 -1.60 1.87
N LEU A 65 -4.38 -0.34 2.08
CA LEU A 65 -3.96 0.77 1.21
C LEU A 65 -2.45 1.00 1.25
N SER A 66 -1.84 0.91 2.44
CA SER A 66 -0.41 1.10 2.64
C SER A 66 0.45 0.06 1.90
N PRO A 67 0.31 -1.27 2.12
CA PRO A 67 1.13 -2.26 1.42
C PRO A 67 0.90 -2.24 -0.09
N PHE A 68 -0.32 -1.94 -0.56
CA PHE A 68 -0.56 -1.73 -1.99
C PHE A 68 0.24 -0.55 -2.53
N PHE A 69 0.25 0.59 -1.84
CA PHE A 69 1.02 1.75 -2.25
C PHE A 69 2.52 1.42 -2.35
N PHE A 70 3.09 0.77 -1.33
CA PHE A 70 4.50 0.37 -1.36
C PHE A 70 4.79 -0.63 -2.48
N ALA A 71 3.86 -1.54 -2.80
CA ALA A 71 4.01 -2.46 -3.93
C ALA A 71 4.01 -1.74 -5.28
N THR A 72 3.16 -0.73 -5.46
CA THR A 72 3.15 0.08 -6.69
C THR A 72 4.38 0.95 -6.80
N LEU A 73 4.83 1.55 -5.69
CA LEU A 73 6.08 2.28 -5.65
C LEU A 73 7.26 1.37 -6.00
N ALA A 74 7.26 0.14 -5.47
CA ALA A 74 8.28 -0.85 -5.75
C ALA A 74 8.34 -1.22 -7.22
N PHE A 75 7.16 -1.46 -7.79
CA PHE A 75 6.98 -1.76 -9.19
C PHE A 75 7.48 -0.61 -10.09
N PHE A 76 7.18 0.64 -9.72
CA PHE A 76 7.70 1.81 -10.40
C PHE A 76 9.22 1.89 -10.34
N LEU A 77 9.80 1.80 -9.14
CA LEU A 77 11.27 1.88 -8.97
C LEU A 77 11.98 0.74 -9.71
N ALA A 78 11.41 -0.46 -9.75
CA ALA A 78 11.94 -1.58 -10.53
C ALA A 78 12.01 -1.29 -12.04
N ASN A 79 11.12 -0.44 -12.56
CA ASN A 79 11.18 0.01 -13.96
C ASN A 79 12.17 1.16 -14.17
N VAL A 80 12.34 2.04 -13.17
CA VAL A 80 13.30 3.15 -13.17
C VAL A 80 14.75 2.65 -13.14
N PHE A 81 15.07 1.73 -12.22
CA PHE A 81 16.45 1.29 -12.02
C PHE A 81 16.80 0.08 -12.88
N ARG A 82 18.05 0.05 -13.37
CA ARG A 82 18.58 -1.10 -14.12
C ARG A 82 18.94 -2.28 -13.21
N LYS A 83 19.39 -2.00 -11.98
CA LYS A 83 19.75 -3.01 -10.97
C LYS A 83 18.59 -3.20 -10.00
N SER A 84 18.21 -4.45 -9.74
CA SER A 84 17.09 -4.83 -8.86
C SER A 84 17.33 -4.52 -7.37
N VAL A 85 18.59 -4.38 -6.95
CA VAL A 85 18.98 -4.13 -5.55
C VAL A 85 18.59 -2.73 -5.08
N LEU A 86 18.70 -1.71 -5.94
CA LEU A 86 18.40 -0.32 -5.57
C LEU A 86 16.93 -0.09 -5.22
N PRO A 87 15.93 -0.52 -6.02
CA PRO A 87 14.52 -0.44 -5.65
C PRO A 87 14.26 -1.03 -4.27
N LEU A 88 14.81 -2.22 -4.00
CA LEU A 88 14.60 -2.94 -2.75
C LEU A 88 15.10 -2.11 -1.55
N ILE A 89 16.35 -1.62 -1.61
CA ILE A 89 16.93 -0.83 -0.51
C ILE A 89 16.12 0.45 -0.27
N ILE A 90 15.76 1.16 -1.35
CA ILE A 90 14.99 2.41 -1.26
C ILE A 90 13.64 2.16 -0.60
N LEU A 91 12.93 1.09 -0.99
CA LEU A 91 11.63 0.77 -0.41
C LEU A 91 11.72 0.41 1.07
N LEU A 92 12.70 -0.42 1.43
CA LEU A 92 12.90 -0.78 2.84
C LEU A 92 13.19 0.47 3.66
N PHE A 93 14.07 1.34 3.18
CA PHE A 93 14.39 2.59 3.84
C PHE A 93 13.15 3.48 4.00
N LEU A 94 12.35 3.66 2.94
CA LEU A 94 11.11 4.45 2.99
C LEU A 94 10.06 3.85 3.93
N PHE A 95 9.92 2.52 3.94
CA PHE A 95 8.96 1.83 4.79
C PHE A 95 9.34 1.95 6.27
N PHE A 96 10.60 1.65 6.61
CA PHE A 96 11.06 1.71 8.00
C PHE A 96 11.14 3.14 8.55
N LEU A 97 11.51 4.11 7.72
CA LEU A 97 11.61 5.50 8.12
C LEU A 97 10.34 6.31 7.85
N GLN A 98 9.24 5.68 7.42
CA GLN A 98 8.01 6.41 7.09
C GLN A 98 7.58 7.33 8.23
N SER A 99 7.55 6.83 9.47
CA SER A 99 7.16 7.60 10.66
C SER A 99 8.10 8.80 10.89
N ALA A 100 9.41 8.57 10.86
CA ALA A 100 10.42 9.62 11.01
C ALA A 100 10.30 10.68 9.89
N ILE A 101 10.13 10.24 8.64
CA ILE A 101 9.93 11.12 7.48
C ILE A 101 8.68 11.98 7.69
N THR A 102 7.55 11.38 8.07
CA THR A 102 6.31 12.13 8.30
C THR A 102 6.44 13.13 9.45
N MET A 103 7.14 12.77 10.54
CA MET A 103 7.39 13.67 11.66
C MET A 103 8.23 14.89 11.25
N VAL A 104 9.34 14.65 10.55
CA VAL A 104 10.22 15.73 10.06
C VAL A 104 9.47 16.63 9.07
N LEU A 105 8.72 16.04 8.14
CA LEU A 105 7.91 16.82 7.18
C LEU A 105 6.90 17.73 7.89
N MET A 106 6.20 17.23 8.90
CA MET A 106 5.26 18.02 9.70
C MET A 106 5.93 19.20 10.42
N MET A 107 7.21 19.07 10.79
CA MET A 107 7.96 20.12 11.46
C MET A 107 8.37 21.25 10.49
N PHE A 108 8.80 20.90 9.27
CA PHE A 108 9.47 21.85 8.37
C PHE A 108 8.64 22.34 7.17
N ALA A 109 7.56 21.65 6.77
CA ALA A 109 6.91 21.92 5.48
C ALA A 109 5.36 21.89 5.54
N LYS A 110 4.77 22.34 6.65
CA LYS A 110 3.32 22.27 6.97
C LYS A 110 2.35 22.59 5.82
N GLY A 111 2.66 23.56 4.95
CA GLY A 111 1.75 23.97 3.87
C GLY A 111 1.60 22.96 2.73
N VAL A 112 2.67 22.24 2.36
CA VAL A 112 2.70 21.34 1.19
C VAL A 112 2.66 19.87 1.59
N VAL A 113 3.08 19.55 2.82
CA VAL A 113 3.14 18.15 3.31
C VAL A 113 1.79 17.49 3.40
N LYS A 114 0.71 18.28 3.43
CA LYS A 114 -0.67 17.78 3.36
C LYS A 114 -1.03 17.06 2.07
N PHE A 115 -0.19 17.10 1.04
CA PHE A 115 -0.36 16.32 -0.19
C PHE A 115 0.60 15.13 -0.29
N VAL A 116 1.46 14.92 0.72
CA VAL A 116 2.38 13.80 0.76
C VAL A 116 1.60 12.54 1.10
N VAL A 117 1.63 11.58 0.18
CA VAL A 117 0.83 10.35 0.24
C VAL A 117 0.95 9.58 1.56
N PHE A 118 2.11 9.62 2.24
CA PHE A 118 2.33 8.93 3.50
C PHE A 118 1.36 9.31 4.63
N PHE A 119 0.81 10.52 4.61
CA PHE A 119 -0.21 10.95 5.58
C PHE A 119 -1.62 10.44 5.28
N HIS A 120 -1.84 9.88 4.09
CA HIS A 120 -3.15 9.40 3.62
C HIS A 120 -3.21 7.88 3.48
N LEU A 121 -2.11 7.16 3.78
CA LEU A 121 -2.06 5.69 3.68
C LEU A 121 -2.85 4.98 4.79
N ASN A 122 -3.09 5.64 5.92
CA ASN A 122 -3.89 5.09 7.00
C ASN A 122 -5.32 5.65 6.96
N LEU A 123 -6.24 4.93 6.31
CA LEU A 123 -7.64 5.34 6.25
C LEU A 123 -8.41 5.07 7.55
N SER A 124 -7.90 4.22 8.45
CA SER A 124 -8.61 3.90 9.70
C SER A 124 -8.71 5.11 10.63
N ALA A 125 -7.84 6.10 10.48
CA ALA A 125 -7.89 7.37 11.22
C ALA A 125 -9.19 8.15 10.99
N TYR A 126 -9.93 7.86 9.90
CA TYR A 126 -11.23 8.48 9.62
C TYR A 126 -12.43 7.68 10.16
N ASP A 127 -12.20 6.51 10.77
CA ASP A 127 -13.27 5.71 11.34
C ASP A 127 -13.69 6.23 12.72
N SER A 128 -15.01 6.36 12.94
CA SER A 128 -15.55 6.76 14.24
C SER A 128 -15.40 5.66 15.30
N ASN A 129 -15.26 4.40 14.89
CA ASN A 129 -15.04 3.29 15.80
C ASN A 129 -13.57 3.25 16.26
N LYS A 130 -13.33 3.50 17.55
CA LYS A 130 -11.99 3.48 18.16
C LYS A 130 -11.28 2.12 18.07
N LEU A 131 -12.04 1.02 17.98
CA LEU A 131 -11.48 -0.32 17.77
C LEU A 131 -10.91 -0.51 16.35
N VAL A 132 -11.35 0.33 15.39
CA VAL A 132 -10.84 0.35 14.01
C VAL A 132 -9.74 1.40 13.86
N SER A 133 -9.97 2.63 14.36
CA SER A 133 -8.99 3.72 14.25
C SER A 133 -7.78 3.54 15.16
N GLY A 134 -7.88 2.73 16.21
CA GLY A 134 -6.84 2.61 17.23
C GLY A 134 -6.60 3.91 18.00
N GLY A 135 -7.59 4.83 18.00
CA GLY A 135 -7.44 6.17 18.55
C GLY A 135 -6.65 7.13 17.67
N ALA A 136 -6.29 6.73 16.45
CA ALA A 136 -5.65 7.63 15.49
C ALA A 136 -6.65 8.67 14.99
N GLU A 137 -6.18 9.91 14.84
CA GLU A 137 -6.92 11.00 14.22
C GLU A 137 -6.26 11.40 12.89
N PRO A 138 -7.03 11.93 11.92
CA PRO A 138 -6.45 12.40 10.67
C PRO A 138 -5.45 13.53 10.93
N PRO A 139 -4.25 13.48 10.32
CA PRO A 139 -3.22 14.51 10.54
C PRO A 139 -3.63 15.90 10.02
N PHE A 140 -4.61 15.96 9.11
CA PHE A 140 -5.10 17.19 8.50
C PHE A 140 -6.64 17.20 8.49
N THR A 141 -7.23 18.24 9.08
CA THR A 141 -8.68 18.42 9.20
C THR A 141 -9.38 18.75 7.87
N GLU A 142 -8.62 19.26 6.89
CA GLU A 142 -9.11 19.60 5.55
C GLU A 142 -9.45 18.36 4.71
N PHE A 143 -8.95 17.19 5.11
CA PHE A 143 -9.14 15.94 4.38
C PHE A 143 -10.19 15.07 5.05
N THR A 144 -10.97 14.37 4.22
CA THR A 144 -11.93 13.35 4.64
C THR A 144 -11.44 11.99 4.16
N PHE A 145 -12.10 10.92 4.60
CA PHE A 145 -11.85 9.56 4.10
C PHE A 145 -11.79 9.53 2.56
N THR A 146 -12.79 10.13 1.90
CA THR A 146 -12.93 10.12 0.44
C THR A 146 -11.83 10.91 -0.25
N THR A 147 -11.49 12.11 0.24
CA THR A 147 -10.47 12.93 -0.41
C THR A 147 -9.08 12.34 -0.23
N SER A 148 -8.77 11.77 0.94
CA SER A 148 -7.53 11.01 1.17
C SER A 148 -7.44 9.79 0.28
N LEU A 149 -8.51 9.00 0.16
CA LEU A 149 -8.54 7.84 -0.75
C LEU A 149 -8.33 8.25 -2.21
N LEU A 150 -9.03 9.29 -2.69
CA LEU A 150 -8.89 9.79 -4.06
C LEU A 150 -7.47 10.29 -4.34
N LEU A 151 -6.84 10.98 -3.38
CA LEU A 151 -5.45 11.41 -3.48
C LEU A 151 -4.54 10.20 -3.67
N VAL A 152 -4.68 9.16 -2.83
CA VAL A 152 -3.85 7.96 -2.93
C VAL A 152 -4.08 7.24 -4.28
N VAL A 153 -5.33 7.16 -4.75
CA VAL A 153 -5.68 6.63 -6.09
C VAL A 153 -5.00 7.43 -7.21
N ALA A 154 -4.93 8.75 -7.10
CA ALA A 154 -4.20 9.57 -8.07
C ALA A 154 -2.70 9.24 -8.09
N TYR A 155 -2.07 9.03 -6.92
CA TYR A 155 -0.68 8.56 -6.84
C TYR A 155 -0.51 7.18 -7.49
N PHE A 156 -1.41 6.23 -7.25
CA PHE A 156 -1.39 4.93 -7.92
C PHE A 156 -1.42 5.08 -9.44
N ALA A 157 -2.33 5.91 -9.96
CA ALA A 157 -2.46 6.15 -11.40
C ALA A 157 -1.17 6.73 -12.00
N VAL A 158 -0.59 7.76 -11.37
CA VAL A 158 0.66 8.38 -11.83
C VAL A 158 1.81 7.37 -11.84
N LEU A 159 1.98 6.60 -10.76
CA LEU A 159 3.05 5.61 -10.66
C LEU A 159 2.88 4.48 -11.71
N LEU A 160 1.66 4.00 -11.94
CA LEU A 160 1.39 2.94 -12.91
C LEU A 160 1.57 3.41 -14.36
N VAL A 161 1.13 4.63 -14.68
CA VAL A 161 1.35 5.23 -16.01
C VAL A 161 2.85 5.43 -16.25
N ALA A 162 3.57 6.02 -15.29
CA ALA A 162 5.01 6.22 -15.40
C ALA A 162 5.77 4.90 -15.55
N SER A 163 5.39 3.87 -14.77
CA SER A 163 5.92 2.51 -14.89
C SER A 163 5.72 1.93 -16.29
N SER A 164 4.51 2.09 -16.84
CA SER A 164 4.16 1.57 -18.16
C SER A 164 4.96 2.24 -19.28
N VAL A 165 5.14 3.57 -19.20
CA VAL A 165 5.94 4.33 -20.17
C VAL A 165 7.42 3.94 -20.08
N LEU A 166 7.99 3.86 -18.88
CA LEU A 166 9.39 3.48 -18.69
C LEU A 166 9.69 2.06 -19.18
N PHE A 167 8.77 1.13 -18.92
CA PHE A 167 8.89 -0.26 -19.38
C PHE A 167 8.91 -0.34 -20.91
N GLN A 168 8.02 0.40 -21.60
CA GLN A 168 8.02 0.45 -23.06
C GLN A 168 9.31 1.04 -23.63
N LYS A 169 9.85 2.11 -23.04
CA LYS A 169 11.09 2.74 -23.51
C LYS A 169 12.31 1.82 -23.39
N ARG A 170 12.38 1.00 -22.33
CA ARG A 170 13.48 0.04 -22.13
C ARG A 170 13.47 -1.11 -23.12
N ASP A 171 12.33 -1.41 -23.72
CA ASP A 171 12.17 -2.50 -24.68
C ASP A 171 12.57 -2.13 -26.12
N VAL A 172 12.74 -0.83 -26.41
CA VAL A 172 13.12 -0.31 -27.73
C VAL A 172 14.64 -0.11 -27.87
N LEU A 173 15.35 -0.04 -26.74
CA LEU A 173 16.81 0.09 -26.64
C LEU A 173 17.48 -1.28 -26.52
#